data_AF-A0A957N958-F1
#
_entry.id   AF-A0A957N958-F1
#
_cell.length_a   1.000
_cell.length_b   1.000
_cell.length_c   1.000
_cell.angle_alpha   90.00
_cell.angle_beta   90.00
_cell.angle_gamma   90.00
#
_symmetry.space_group_name_H-M   'P 1'
#
loop_
_entity.id
_entity.type
_entity.pdbx_description
1 polymer ?
#
loop_
_entity_poly.entity_id
_entity_poly.type
_entity_poly.pdbx_seq_one_letter_code
_entity_poly.pdbx_strand_id
1 'polypeptide(L)'
;MSMKKTLAAAAIAAMVSTSAHAFYFPAGSGVNAGALAEDDNIDWFVDNDNNGAISVGDRLVAVLEFNQILDVYSANGTAPAQALNTSLDELVAISDVTVTSVVGGRVNFGATAGTSAVKVFSGGSTTNLDLGTFVNCTSMVTCAAAVTDGTPWAEFSFVDADDEWFFTDSAGGAGLFPGLIAGAPAATKFGVVNFSLSLVAGTNNSGYMFED
;
A
#
# COMPACT_ATOMS: atom_id res chain seq x y z
N MET A 1 -41.52 -13.58 26.97
CA MET A 1 -41.63 -14.18 25.62
C MET A 1 -40.78 -13.34 24.67
N SER A 2 -39.89 -14.00 23.95
CA SER A 2 -38.83 -13.47 23.08
C SER A 2 -39.36 -12.69 21.87
N MET A 3 -38.58 -11.72 21.39
CA MET A 3 -37.95 -11.85 20.06
C MET A 3 -36.76 -10.90 19.89
N LYS A 4 -35.56 -11.50 19.86
CA LYS A 4 -34.33 -10.91 19.32
C LYS A 4 -34.54 -10.61 17.83
N LYS A 5 -34.12 -9.45 17.34
CA LYS A 5 -34.01 -9.18 15.91
C LYS A 5 -32.53 -9.11 15.52
N THR A 6 -32.06 -10.22 14.97
CA THR A 6 -30.87 -10.31 14.12
C THR A 6 -31.11 -9.44 12.88
N LEU A 7 -30.15 -8.58 12.52
CA LEU A 7 -30.10 -8.01 11.17
C LEU A 7 -28.82 -8.49 10.49
N ALA A 8 -29.02 -8.89 9.25
CA ALA A 8 -28.18 -9.80 8.48
C ALA A 8 -26.80 -9.23 8.14
N ALA A 9 -25.82 -10.13 8.15
CA ALA A 9 -24.57 -9.98 7.42
C ALA A 9 -24.89 -9.81 5.92
N ALA A 10 -24.60 -8.64 5.37
CA ALA A 10 -24.46 -8.49 3.93
C ALA A 10 -23.05 -8.97 3.58
N ALA A 11 -22.95 -10.24 3.18
CA ALA A 11 -21.82 -10.74 2.44
C ALA A 11 -21.79 -9.99 1.10
N ILE A 12 -20.97 -8.95 1.01
CA ILE A 12 -20.47 -8.49 -0.28
C ILE A 12 -19.37 -9.49 -0.62
N ALA A 13 -19.75 -10.57 -1.30
CA ALA A 13 -18.82 -11.27 -2.16
C ALA A 13 -18.48 -10.28 -3.29
N ALA A 14 -17.48 -9.44 -3.06
CA ALA A 14 -16.78 -8.82 -4.16
C ALA A 14 -16.26 -9.99 -4.99
N MET A 15 -16.87 -10.23 -6.14
CA MET A 15 -16.19 -10.95 -7.21
C MET A 15 -15.06 -10.03 -7.63
N VAL A 16 -13.96 -10.11 -6.88
CA VAL A 16 -12.66 -9.65 -7.31
C VAL A 16 -12.42 -10.49 -8.56
N SER A 17 -12.51 -9.86 -9.73
CA SER A 17 -11.86 -10.40 -10.92
C SER A 17 -10.36 -10.28 -10.70
N THR A 18 -9.83 -11.06 -9.76
CA THR A 18 -8.44 -11.42 -9.79
C THR A 18 -8.27 -12.26 -11.04
N SER A 19 -7.27 -11.95 -11.87
CA SER A 19 -6.72 -12.97 -12.77
C SER A 19 -6.54 -14.25 -11.93
N ALA A 20 -6.65 -15.43 -12.53
CA ALA A 20 -6.51 -16.69 -11.79
C ALA A 20 -5.09 -16.87 -11.17
N HIS A 21 -4.22 -15.86 -11.28
CA HIS A 21 -2.81 -15.87 -10.97
C HIS A 21 -2.34 -14.65 -10.16
N ALA A 22 -3.23 -13.71 -9.81
CA ALA A 22 -2.88 -12.58 -8.96
C ALA A 22 -2.27 -13.05 -7.62
N PHE A 23 -1.08 -12.52 -7.29
CA PHE A 23 -0.48 -12.69 -5.97
C PHE A 23 -1.36 -11.96 -4.94
N TYR A 24 -2.28 -12.70 -4.34
CA TYR A 24 -3.20 -12.19 -3.33
C TYR A 24 -2.44 -11.97 -2.02
N PHE A 25 -2.23 -10.71 -1.65
CA PHE A 25 -1.98 -10.34 -0.26
C PHE A 25 -3.32 -10.39 0.49
N PRO A 26 -3.61 -11.42 1.32
CA PRO A 26 -4.88 -11.46 2.02
C PRO A 26 -4.97 -10.28 2.96
N ALA A 27 -6.07 -9.53 2.89
CA ALA A 27 -6.37 -8.56 3.93
C ALA A 27 -6.46 -9.31 5.26
N GLY A 28 -5.44 -9.18 6.11
CA GLY A 28 -5.42 -9.79 7.43
C GLY A 28 -6.63 -9.30 8.22
N SER A 29 -7.58 -10.20 8.49
CA SER A 29 -8.79 -9.90 9.25
C SER A 29 -8.72 -10.64 10.58
N GLY A 30 -8.04 -10.06 11.57
CA GLY A 30 -8.07 -10.40 13.02
C GLY A 30 -7.66 -11.82 13.45
N VAL A 31 -7.89 -12.85 12.65
CA VAL A 31 -7.72 -14.28 12.94
C VAL A 31 -7.26 -15.11 11.73
N ASN A 32 -7.21 -14.53 10.52
CA ASN A 32 -6.66 -15.19 9.33
C ASN A 32 -5.28 -14.61 9.02
N ALA A 33 -4.29 -15.48 8.81
CA ALA A 33 -2.97 -15.09 8.34
C ALA A 33 -3.10 -14.48 6.92
N GLY A 34 -2.97 -13.16 6.86
CA GLY A 34 -2.62 -12.41 5.66
C GLY A 34 -1.31 -11.68 5.93
N ALA A 35 -0.71 -11.04 4.93
CA ALA A 35 0.38 -10.11 5.21
C ALA A 35 -0.18 -8.99 6.10
N LEU A 36 0.24 -8.96 7.37
CA LEU A 36 0.08 -7.79 8.21
C LEU A 36 1.17 -6.81 7.80
N ALA A 37 0.95 -6.15 6.66
CA ALA A 37 1.57 -4.86 6.42
C ALA A 37 0.80 -3.86 7.30
N GLU A 38 1.14 -3.82 8.58
CA GLU A 38 0.75 -2.68 9.40
C GLU A 38 1.51 -1.49 8.86
N ASP A 39 0.74 -0.58 8.25
CA ASP A 39 1.17 0.75 7.90
C ASP A 39 1.22 1.55 9.21
N ASP A 40 2.42 1.68 9.78
CA ASP A 40 2.73 2.65 10.84
C ASP A 40 3.15 4.01 10.22
N ASN A 41 2.73 4.30 8.99
CA ASN A 41 3.53 5.08 8.05
C ASN A 41 3.29 6.58 8.07
N ILE A 42 4.26 7.22 7.41
CA ILE A 42 4.29 8.61 7.06
C ILE A 42 3.81 8.76 5.62
N ASP A 43 2.63 9.34 5.47
CA ASP A 43 2.10 9.77 4.19
C ASP A 43 2.37 11.26 3.98
N TRP A 44 2.80 11.63 2.77
CA TRP A 44 2.86 13.00 2.33
C TRP A 44 1.87 13.24 1.21
N PHE A 45 0.99 14.21 1.44
CA PHE A 45 0.18 14.83 0.42
C PHE A 45 0.90 16.07 -0.12
N VAL A 46 1.24 16.05 -1.42
CA VAL A 46 1.81 17.17 -2.14
C VAL A 46 0.71 17.82 -2.96
N ASP A 47 0.18 18.91 -2.41
CA ASP A 47 -0.81 19.79 -3.03
C ASP A 47 -0.13 20.68 -4.07
N ASN A 48 -0.24 20.31 -5.35
CA ASN A 48 0.49 21.00 -6.41
C ASN A 48 -0.20 22.31 -6.85
N ASP A 49 -1.49 22.44 -6.61
CA ASP A 49 -2.26 23.63 -6.95
C ASP A 49 -2.65 24.49 -5.73
N ASN A 50 -2.31 24.05 -4.52
CA ASN A 50 -2.58 24.68 -3.23
C ASN A 50 -4.07 24.90 -2.95
N ASN A 51 -4.96 24.03 -3.45
CA ASN A 51 -6.40 24.17 -3.24
C ASN A 51 -6.90 23.54 -1.93
N GLY A 52 -6.04 22.79 -1.22
CA GLY A 52 -6.33 22.13 0.06
C GLY A 52 -7.18 20.86 -0.04
N ALA A 53 -7.46 20.39 -1.25
CA ALA A 53 -8.23 19.19 -1.56
C ALA A 53 -7.43 18.27 -2.50
N ILE A 54 -7.78 16.98 -2.53
CA ILE A 54 -7.22 16.03 -3.48
C ILE A 54 -7.78 16.34 -4.87
N SER A 55 -6.90 16.71 -5.78
CA SER A 55 -7.22 17.18 -7.12
C SER A 55 -6.22 16.67 -8.16
N VAL A 56 -6.57 16.83 -9.45
CA VAL A 56 -5.76 16.29 -10.55
C VAL A 56 -4.40 16.96 -10.59
N GLY A 57 -3.35 16.13 -10.61
CA GLY A 57 -1.97 16.58 -10.58
C GLY A 57 -1.34 16.57 -9.19
N ASP A 58 -2.13 16.46 -8.11
CA ASP A 58 -1.58 16.25 -6.77
C ASP A 58 -0.91 14.89 -6.65
N ARG A 59 -0.03 14.77 -5.65
CA ARG A 59 0.80 13.59 -5.48
C ARG A 59 0.71 13.05 -4.06
N LEU A 60 0.65 11.73 -3.95
CA LEU A 60 0.70 10.99 -2.70
C LEU A 60 2.02 10.21 -2.66
N VAL A 61 2.77 10.39 -1.59
CA VAL A 61 4.01 9.65 -1.33
C VAL A 61 3.86 8.96 0.01
N ALA A 62 4.12 7.66 0.06
CA ALA A 62 4.14 6.91 1.31
C ALA A 62 5.43 6.11 1.41
N VAL A 63 5.98 6.02 2.62
CA VAL A 63 7.10 5.13 2.92
C VAL A 63 6.60 4.04 3.85
N LEU A 64 6.82 2.79 3.46
CA LEU A 64 6.33 1.62 4.16
C LEU A 64 7.49 0.81 4.74
N GLU A 65 7.31 0.35 5.97
CA GLU A 65 8.19 -0.61 6.64
C GLU A 65 7.41 -1.92 6.86
N PHE A 66 7.95 -3.05 6.41
CA PHE A 66 7.30 -4.35 6.58
C PHE A 66 7.87 -5.06 7.80
N ASN A 67 7.12 -5.06 8.90
CA ASN A 67 7.50 -5.75 10.14
C ASN A 67 7.67 -7.28 9.99
N GLN A 68 6.88 -7.91 9.11
CA GLN A 68 6.98 -9.33 8.79
C GLN A 68 6.28 -9.64 7.47
N ILE A 69 6.88 -10.51 6.66
CA ILE A 69 6.20 -11.16 5.55
C ILE A 69 5.72 -12.52 6.04
N LEU A 70 4.43 -12.64 6.33
CA LEU A 70 3.83 -13.92 6.69
C LEU A 70 3.64 -14.74 5.41
N ASP A 71 4.38 -15.85 5.30
CA ASP A 71 4.25 -16.78 4.18
C ASP A 71 2.87 -17.45 4.19
N VAL A 72 2.00 -17.00 3.28
CA VAL A 72 0.65 -17.52 3.06
C VAL A 72 0.70 -19.00 2.62
N TYR A 73 1.82 -19.47 2.06
CA TYR A 73 2.00 -20.87 1.64
C TYR A 73 2.44 -21.80 2.77
N SER A 74 2.92 -21.28 3.90
CA SER A 74 3.19 -22.10 5.09
C SER A 74 1.90 -22.78 5.61
N ALA A 75 0.75 -22.10 5.47
CA ALA A 75 -0.56 -22.64 5.79
C ALA A 75 -1.00 -23.77 4.83
N ASN A 76 -0.42 -23.85 3.63
CA ASN A 76 -0.74 -24.82 2.58
C ASN A 76 0.34 -25.91 2.40
N GLY A 77 1.37 -25.95 3.24
CA GLY A 77 2.40 -27.00 3.22
C GLY A 77 3.38 -26.93 2.03
N THR A 78 3.34 -25.84 1.24
CA THR A 78 4.20 -25.60 0.09
C THR A 78 5.17 -24.46 0.35
N ALA A 79 5.67 -24.35 1.58
CA ALA A 79 6.54 -23.25 1.98
C ALA A 79 7.76 -23.17 1.04
N PRO A 80 7.92 -22.10 0.24
CA PRO A 80 9.22 -21.80 -0.32
C PRO A 80 10.17 -21.58 0.87
N ALA A 81 11.29 -22.29 0.89
CA ALA A 81 12.28 -22.15 1.95
C ALA A 81 12.89 -20.74 1.89
N GLN A 82 12.33 -19.79 2.63
CA GLN A 82 12.94 -18.50 2.86
C GLN A 82 13.44 -18.41 4.29
N ALA A 83 14.75 -18.28 4.43
CA ALA A 83 15.37 -17.82 5.65
C ALA A 83 15.50 -16.31 5.56
N LEU A 84 14.38 -15.58 5.67
CA LEU A 84 14.45 -14.16 6.00
C LEU A 84 15.05 -14.10 7.41
N ASN A 85 16.26 -13.57 7.51
CA ASN A 85 16.82 -13.22 8.80
C ASN A 85 16.04 -12.00 9.30
N THR A 86 14.97 -12.21 10.07
CA THR A 86 14.11 -11.13 10.58
C THR A 86 14.84 -10.08 11.44
N SER A 87 16.13 -10.26 11.75
CA SER A 87 16.97 -9.26 12.39
C SER A 87 17.82 -8.42 11.43
N LEU A 88 17.89 -8.80 10.14
CA LEU A 88 18.67 -8.15 9.07
C LEU A 88 17.86 -7.87 7.79
N ASP A 89 16.82 -8.66 7.52
CA ASP A 89 16.00 -8.60 6.31
C ASP A 89 14.71 -7.85 6.62
N GLU A 90 14.84 -6.54 6.76
CA GLU A 90 13.72 -5.60 6.73
C GLU A 90 13.32 -5.40 5.27
N LEU A 91 12.04 -5.52 4.89
CA LEU A 91 11.62 -4.96 3.61
C LEU A 91 11.08 -3.57 3.86
N VAL A 92 11.45 -2.64 2.99
CA VAL A 92 10.94 -1.28 2.98
C VAL A 92 10.46 -0.94 1.59
N ALA A 93 9.47 -0.08 1.50
CA ALA A 93 8.97 0.39 0.22
C ALA A 93 8.73 1.90 0.23
N ILE A 94 8.77 2.46 -0.98
CA ILE A 94 8.28 3.80 -1.24
C ILE A 94 7.22 3.71 -2.33
N SER A 95 6.05 4.28 -2.07
CA SER A 95 5.04 4.53 -3.07
C SER A 95 5.06 5.99 -3.48
N ASP A 96 4.87 6.23 -4.78
CA ASP A 96 4.85 7.55 -5.37
C ASP A 96 3.86 7.59 -6.53
N VAL A 97 2.68 8.15 -6.25
CA VAL A 97 1.58 8.18 -7.20
C VAL A 97 1.00 9.59 -7.36
N THR A 98 0.53 9.88 -8.56
CA THR A 98 -0.11 11.16 -8.92
C THR A 98 -1.60 10.94 -9.17
N VAL A 99 -2.43 11.89 -8.76
CA VAL A 99 -3.87 11.89 -9.05
C VAL A 99 -4.08 12.18 -10.54
N THR A 100 -4.65 11.21 -11.25
CA THR A 100 -4.92 11.30 -12.70
C THR A 100 -6.33 11.76 -13.00
N SER A 101 -7.29 11.48 -12.11
CA SER A 101 -8.67 11.94 -12.25
C SER A 101 -9.42 11.91 -10.92
N VAL A 102 -10.42 12.80 -10.78
CA VAL A 102 -11.38 12.81 -9.67
C VAL A 102 -12.79 12.83 -10.26
N VAL A 103 -13.56 11.76 -10.06
CA VAL A 103 -14.92 11.61 -10.63
C VAL A 103 -15.87 11.08 -9.57
N GLY A 104 -16.84 11.90 -9.16
CA GLY A 104 -17.90 11.48 -8.24
C GLY A 104 -17.39 10.96 -6.89
N GLY A 105 -16.27 11.50 -6.38
CA GLY A 105 -15.63 11.06 -5.14
C GLY A 105 -14.63 9.90 -5.31
N ARG A 106 -14.50 9.32 -6.51
CA ARG A 106 -13.42 8.39 -6.85
C ARG A 106 -12.20 9.18 -7.34
N VAL A 107 -11.08 9.02 -6.64
CA VAL A 107 -9.76 9.53 -6.99
C VAL A 107 -8.99 8.37 -7.61
N ASN A 108 -8.61 8.50 -8.88
CA ASN A 108 -7.75 7.52 -9.53
C ASN A 108 -6.30 8.02 -9.52
N PHE A 109 -5.39 7.09 -9.29
CA PHE A 109 -3.96 7.33 -9.23
C PHE A 109 -3.26 6.71 -10.45
N GLY A 110 -2.10 7.25 -10.77
CA GLY A 110 -1.14 6.71 -11.73
C GLY A 110 0.27 6.88 -11.20
N ALA A 111 1.25 6.24 -11.82
CA ALA A 111 2.64 6.43 -11.42
C ALA A 111 3.06 7.88 -11.68
N THR A 112 3.82 8.46 -10.76
CA THR A 112 4.46 9.75 -10.99
C THR A 112 5.40 9.64 -12.20
N ALA A 113 5.48 10.71 -13.00
CA ALA A 113 6.20 10.67 -14.27
C ALA A 113 7.67 10.25 -14.08
N GLY A 114 8.08 9.18 -14.76
CA GLY A 114 9.45 8.64 -14.70
C GLY A 114 9.74 7.76 -13.49
N THR A 115 8.72 7.39 -12.70
CA THR A 115 8.86 6.48 -11.55
C THR A 115 7.97 5.24 -11.72
N SER A 116 8.21 4.24 -10.87
CA SER A 116 7.26 3.14 -10.63
C SER A 116 6.31 3.56 -9.51
N ALA A 117 5.10 2.99 -9.49
CA ALA A 117 4.11 3.31 -8.45
C ALA A 117 4.57 2.89 -7.05
N VAL A 118 5.21 1.72 -6.96
CA VAL A 118 5.80 1.20 -5.73
C VAL A 118 7.18 0.63 -6.04
N LYS A 119 8.16 0.95 -5.20
CA LYS A 119 9.49 0.35 -5.23
C LYS A 119 9.79 -0.26 -3.87
N VAL A 120 10.24 -1.51 -3.88
CA VAL A 120 10.56 -2.28 -2.68
C VAL A 120 12.05 -2.56 -2.64
N PHE A 121 12.64 -2.46 -1.46
CA PHE A 121 14.04 -2.69 -1.20
C PHE A 121 14.18 -3.65 -0.01
N SER A 122 15.19 -4.50 -0.05
CA SER A 122 15.69 -5.12 1.18
C SER A 122 16.51 -4.06 1.93
N GLY A 123 16.23 -3.91 3.22
CA GLY A 123 16.67 -2.85 4.13
C GLY A 123 18.11 -2.41 3.99
N GLY A 124 18.35 -1.15 4.35
CA GLY A 124 19.58 -0.40 4.08
C GLY A 124 20.85 -1.11 4.53
N SER A 125 21.91 -0.99 3.71
CA SER A 125 23.23 -1.56 4.03
C SER A 125 23.92 -0.90 5.24
N THR A 126 23.38 0.22 5.73
CA THR A 126 24.01 1.04 6.79
C THR A 126 23.09 1.46 7.94
N THR A 127 21.78 1.65 7.72
CA THR A 127 20.81 2.05 8.76
C THR A 127 19.44 1.43 8.47
N ASN A 128 18.88 0.68 9.42
CA ASN A 128 17.50 0.20 9.36
C ASN A 128 16.55 1.40 9.37
N LEU A 129 15.54 1.41 8.50
CA LEU A 129 14.51 2.44 8.56
C LEU A 129 13.80 2.30 9.92
N ASP A 130 13.52 3.42 10.57
CA ASP A 130 12.79 3.40 11.84
C ASP A 130 11.68 4.43 11.74
N LEU A 131 10.52 3.98 11.24
CA LEU A 131 9.32 4.80 11.17
C LEU A 131 8.72 5.05 12.55
N GLY A 132 8.88 4.10 13.49
CA GLY A 132 8.29 4.20 14.83
C GLY A 132 8.89 5.31 15.70
N THR A 133 10.19 5.58 15.57
CA THR A 133 10.88 6.65 16.33
C THR A 133 11.19 7.89 15.51
N PHE A 134 10.97 7.86 14.18
CA PHE A 134 11.22 8.96 13.25
C PHE A 134 12.67 9.48 13.27
N VAL A 135 13.65 8.67 13.69
CA VAL A 135 15.03 9.13 13.88
C VAL A 135 15.75 9.39 12.55
N ASN A 136 15.57 8.51 11.57
CA ASN A 136 16.21 8.59 10.25
C ASN A 136 15.23 8.87 9.10
N CYS A 137 13.96 9.11 9.43
CA CYS A 137 12.88 9.40 8.49
C CYS A 137 12.05 10.60 8.98
N THR A 138 12.67 11.78 8.97
CA THR A 138 12.07 13.04 9.48
C THR A 138 11.42 13.92 8.42
N SER A 139 11.67 13.64 7.14
CA SER A 139 11.17 14.39 6.00
C SER A 139 11.04 13.46 4.80
N MET A 140 10.17 13.79 3.84
CA MET A 140 10.01 13.00 2.62
C MET A 140 11.36 12.69 1.94
N VAL A 141 12.28 13.67 1.89
CA VAL A 141 13.60 13.50 1.26
C VAL A 141 14.49 12.53 2.05
N THR A 142 14.53 12.66 3.38
CA THR A 142 15.36 11.78 4.23
C THR A 142 14.80 10.37 4.28
N CYS A 143 13.47 10.21 4.33
CA CYS A 143 12.81 8.92 4.25
C CYS A 143 13.04 8.22 2.91
N ALA A 144 12.89 8.95 1.80
CA ALA A 144 13.17 8.38 0.48
C ALA A 144 14.63 7.94 0.36
N ALA A 145 15.58 8.71 0.91
CA ALA A 145 16.99 8.31 0.94
C ALA A 145 17.22 7.06 1.80
N ALA A 146 16.59 6.96 2.98
CA ALA A 146 16.73 5.80 3.87
C ALA A 146 16.16 4.52 3.24
N VAL A 147 14.97 4.59 2.64
CA VAL A 147 14.35 3.45 1.93
C VAL A 147 15.22 2.98 0.76
N THR A 148 15.80 3.92 0.02
CA THR A 148 16.56 3.61 -1.21
C THR A 148 18.04 3.29 -0.97
N ASP A 149 18.52 3.33 0.28
CA ASP A 149 19.86 2.83 0.68
C ASP A 149 19.94 1.29 0.67
N GLY A 150 18.80 0.63 0.54
CA GLY A 150 18.68 -0.82 0.42
C GLY A 150 19.02 -1.36 -0.97
N THR A 151 19.10 -2.69 -1.07
CA THR A 151 19.20 -3.36 -2.38
C THR A 151 17.81 -3.42 -3.02
N PRO A 152 17.64 -3.01 -4.30
CA PRO A 152 16.34 -3.11 -4.97
C PRO A 152 15.82 -4.54 -4.98
N TRP A 153 14.57 -4.74 -4.55
CA TRP A 153 13.93 -6.05 -4.43
C TRP A 153 12.90 -6.30 -5.54
N ALA A 154 11.96 -5.37 -5.74
CA ALA A 154 10.98 -5.41 -6.81
C ALA A 154 10.40 -4.02 -7.09
N GLU A 155 9.97 -3.76 -8.32
CA GLU A 155 9.17 -2.58 -8.66
C GLU A 155 7.79 -2.99 -9.21
N PHE A 156 6.75 -2.29 -8.76
CA PHE A 156 5.37 -2.49 -9.21
C PHE A 156 4.83 -1.18 -9.78
N SER A 157 4.10 -1.25 -10.89
CA SER A 157 3.57 -0.06 -11.55
C SER A 157 2.37 -0.41 -12.44
N PHE A 158 1.84 0.61 -13.12
CA PHE A 158 0.72 0.48 -14.06
C PHE A 158 1.26 0.05 -15.44
N VAL A 159 1.61 -1.23 -15.57
CA VAL A 159 2.22 -1.80 -16.79
C VAL A 159 1.28 -2.72 -17.55
N ASP A 160 0.17 -3.15 -16.95
CA ASP A 160 -0.95 -3.85 -17.60
C ASP A 160 -2.21 -2.96 -17.67
N ALA A 161 -3.16 -3.33 -18.51
CA ALA A 161 -4.39 -2.62 -18.78
C ALA A 161 -5.43 -2.72 -17.64
N ASP A 162 -5.33 -3.73 -16.78
CA ASP A 162 -6.15 -3.94 -15.60
C ASP A 162 -5.50 -3.45 -14.30
N ASP A 163 -4.28 -2.89 -14.38
CA ASP A 163 -3.67 -2.19 -13.26
C ASP A 163 -4.49 -0.94 -12.89
N GLU A 164 -4.85 -0.85 -11.62
CA GLU A 164 -5.57 0.29 -11.09
C GLU A 164 -5.14 0.61 -9.67
N TRP A 165 -5.22 1.88 -9.29
CA TRP A 165 -5.15 2.28 -7.89
C TRP A 165 -6.12 3.43 -7.73
N PHE A 166 -7.07 3.28 -6.83
CA PHE A 166 -8.04 4.32 -6.54
C PHE A 166 -8.41 4.40 -5.06
N PHE A 167 -8.85 5.60 -4.69
CA PHE A 167 -9.52 5.89 -3.44
C PHE A 167 -10.97 6.29 -3.75
N THR A 168 -11.94 5.75 -3.03
CA THR A 168 -13.34 6.17 -3.11
C THR A 168 -13.73 6.82 -1.81
N ASP A 169 -14.04 8.11 -1.83
CA ASP A 169 -14.61 8.82 -0.69
C ASP A 169 -15.91 8.16 -0.25
N SER A 170 -16.01 7.91 1.06
CA SER A 170 -17.25 7.43 1.70
C SER A 170 -17.79 8.45 2.70
N ALA A 171 -17.20 9.65 2.78
CA ALA A 171 -17.50 10.67 3.77
C ALA A 171 -18.20 11.90 3.18
N GLY A 172 -18.87 11.76 2.03
CA GLY A 172 -19.68 12.82 1.43
C GLY A 172 -18.85 14.00 0.93
N GLY A 173 -17.65 13.73 0.45
CA GLY A 173 -16.65 14.68 -0.04
C GLY A 173 -15.58 15.02 1.00
N ALA A 174 -15.77 14.71 2.29
CA ALA A 174 -14.79 15.04 3.32
C ALA A 174 -13.47 14.27 3.17
N GLY A 175 -13.48 13.08 2.57
CA GLY A 175 -12.29 12.30 2.25
C GLY A 175 -11.47 12.87 1.09
N LEU A 176 -11.94 13.93 0.44
CA LEU A 176 -11.15 14.68 -0.54
C LEU A 176 -10.33 15.81 0.11
N PHE A 177 -10.37 15.98 1.43
CA PHE A 177 -9.65 17.06 2.11
C PHE A 177 -8.64 16.47 3.10
N PRO A 178 -7.35 16.36 2.74
CA PRO A 178 -6.33 15.72 3.58
C PRO A 178 -6.20 16.35 4.97
N GLY A 179 -6.43 17.67 5.09
CA GLY A 179 -6.46 18.34 6.40
C GLY A 179 -7.58 17.84 7.33
N LEU A 180 -8.72 17.40 6.78
CA LEU A 180 -9.79 16.77 7.57
C LEU A 180 -9.43 15.34 7.97
N ILE A 181 -8.79 14.59 7.08
CA ILE A 181 -8.32 13.23 7.36
C ILE A 181 -7.27 13.24 8.47
N ALA A 182 -6.26 14.10 8.35
CA ALA A 182 -5.17 14.23 9.32
C ALA A 182 -5.63 14.68 10.71
N GLY A 183 -6.69 15.49 10.79
CA GLY A 183 -7.25 15.96 12.05
C GLY A 183 -8.24 14.99 12.71
N ALA A 184 -8.59 13.89 12.07
CA ALA A 184 -9.65 13.01 12.53
C ALA A 184 -9.13 11.88 13.44
N PRO A 185 -9.98 11.35 14.33
CA PRO A 185 -9.64 10.15 15.10
C PRO A 185 -9.40 8.95 14.18
N ALA A 186 -8.43 8.09 14.52
CA ALA A 186 -8.07 6.89 13.75
C ALA A 186 -9.24 5.92 13.46
N ALA A 187 -10.30 5.95 14.28
CA ALA A 187 -11.50 5.15 14.05
C ALA A 187 -12.38 5.66 12.88
N THR A 188 -12.13 6.86 12.38
CA THR A 188 -12.91 7.50 11.32
C THR A 188 -12.53 6.91 9.97
N LYS A 189 -13.54 6.53 9.17
CA LYS A 189 -13.33 6.01 7.81
C LYS A 189 -13.71 7.09 6.80
N PHE A 190 -12.74 7.51 5.99
CA PHE A 190 -12.93 8.52 4.94
C PHE A 190 -13.19 7.94 3.56
N GLY A 191 -12.84 6.66 3.37
CA GLY A 191 -13.06 5.98 2.11
C GLY A 191 -12.50 4.58 2.10
N VAL A 192 -12.48 4.02 0.89
CA VAL A 192 -11.90 2.72 0.59
C VAL A 192 -10.80 2.91 -0.45
N VAL A 193 -9.63 2.33 -0.20
CA VAL A 193 -8.52 2.26 -1.15
C VAL A 193 -8.50 0.85 -1.75
N ASN A 194 -8.36 0.75 -3.07
CA ASN A 194 -8.06 -0.51 -3.74
C ASN A 194 -6.93 -0.29 -4.74
N PHE A 195 -6.13 -1.33 -4.97
CA PHE A 195 -5.08 -1.32 -5.95
C PHE A 195 -4.84 -2.72 -6.54
N SER A 196 -4.37 -2.73 -7.78
CA SER A 196 -3.81 -3.85 -8.54
C SER A 196 -2.64 -3.26 -9.33
N LEU A 197 -1.44 -3.81 -9.15
CA LEU A 197 -0.23 -3.34 -9.81
C LEU A 197 0.58 -4.54 -10.28
N SER A 198 1.00 -4.53 -11.54
CA SER A 198 1.87 -5.55 -12.10
C SER A 198 3.35 -5.24 -11.84
N LEU A 199 4.13 -6.31 -11.81
CA LEU A 199 5.58 -6.26 -11.66
C LEU A 199 6.21 -5.62 -12.91
N VAL A 200 7.09 -4.65 -12.72
CA VAL A 200 7.83 -4.05 -13.84
C VAL A 200 8.86 -5.06 -14.37
N ALA A 201 8.77 -5.39 -15.66
CA ALA A 201 9.64 -6.37 -16.30
C ALA A 201 11.13 -6.06 -16.07
N GLY A 202 11.89 -7.08 -15.64
CA GLY A 202 13.33 -6.97 -15.38
C GLY A 202 13.72 -6.31 -14.04
N THR A 203 12.75 -5.97 -13.18
CA THR A 203 13.02 -5.35 -11.85
C THR A 203 12.89 -6.32 -10.68
N ASN A 204 12.52 -7.58 -10.95
CA ASN A 204 12.31 -8.59 -9.93
C ASN A 204 13.64 -9.23 -9.51
N ASN A 205 14.21 -8.71 -8.42
CA ASN A 205 15.41 -9.23 -7.79
C ASN A 205 15.10 -10.10 -6.57
N SER A 206 13.82 -10.29 -6.25
CA SER A 206 13.36 -11.04 -5.09
C SER A 206 13.67 -12.54 -5.17
N GLY A 207 13.91 -13.06 -6.38
CA GLY A 207 14.03 -14.49 -6.64
C GLY A 207 12.68 -15.23 -6.70
N TYR A 208 11.56 -14.53 -6.49
CA TYR A 208 10.22 -15.08 -6.70
C TYR A 208 9.79 -14.98 -8.16
N MET A 209 8.86 -15.83 -8.58
CA MET A 209 8.14 -15.62 -9.83
C MET A 209 6.78 -15.03 -9.49
N PHE A 210 6.51 -13.84 -10.00
CA PHE A 210 5.18 -13.25 -10.03
C PHE A 210 4.62 -13.57 -11.41
N GLU A 211 3.59 -14.42 -11.46
CA GLU A 211 2.86 -14.72 -12.70
C GLU A 211 1.65 -13.77 -12.74
N ASP A 212 1.45 -13.08 -13.88
CA ASP A 212 0.24 -12.27 -14.14
C ASP A 212 -1.01 -13.14 -14.29
#